data_AF-A0A967TIG5-F1
#
_entry.id   AF-A0A967TIG5-F1
#
_cell.length_a   1.000
_cell.length_b   1.000
_cell.length_c   1.000
_cell.angle_alpha   90.00
_cell.angle_beta   90.00
_cell.angle_gamma   90.00
#
_symmetry.space_group_name_H-M   'P 1'
#
loop_
_entity.id
_entity.type
_entity.pdbx_description
1 polymer ?
#
loop_
_entity_poly.entity_id
_entity_poly.type
_entity_poly.pdbx_seq_one_letter_code
_entity_poly.pdbx_strand_id
1 'polypeptide(L)' 'PVVHSRVCQLENTADGHFLVDRHPELENVLVAGGGSGHGFKHGPVLGDYIAGRALGEDGEDPELDRLFGLERARR' A
#
# COMPACT_ATOMS: atom_id res chain seq x y z
N PRO A 1 -16.67 -24.29 24.36
CA PRO A 1 -16.27 -23.02 25.00
C PRO A 1 -15.36 -22.20 24.07
N VAL A 2 -15.51 -20.87 24.02
CA VAL A 2 -14.55 -19.98 23.35
C VAL A 2 -13.30 -19.87 24.24
N VAL A 3 -12.13 -20.20 23.70
CA VAL A 3 -10.85 -20.17 24.44
C VAL A 3 -10.09 -18.84 24.29
N HIS A 4 -10.45 -18.04 23.28
CA HIS A 4 -9.78 -16.78 22.98
C HIS A 4 -10.58 -15.86 22.06
N SER A 5 -10.37 -14.54 22.19
CA SER A 5 -10.81 -13.53 21.23
C SER A 5 -9.78 -12.40 21.12
N ARG A 6 -9.66 -11.81 19.92
CA ARG A 6 -8.81 -10.66 19.61
C ARG A 6 -9.52 -9.74 18.61
N VAL A 7 -9.10 -8.48 18.62
CA VAL A 7 -9.49 -7.48 17.61
C VAL A 7 -8.27 -7.20 16.75
N CYS A 8 -8.45 -7.21 15.43
CA CYS A 8 -7.44 -6.81 14.46
C CYS A 8 -7.84 -5.46 13.88
N GLN A 9 -6.92 -4.50 13.88
CA GLN A 9 -7.13 -3.21 13.23
C GLN A 9 -6.83 -3.34 11.74
N LEU A 10 -7.63 -2.66 10.92
CA LEU A 10 -7.41 -2.58 9.47
C LEU A 10 -7.25 -1.12 9.07
N GLU A 11 -6.29 -0.89 8.20
CA GLU A 11 -6.09 0.36 7.48
C GLU A 11 -6.85 0.28 6.16
N ASN A 12 -8.03 0.91 6.12
CA ASN A 12 -8.86 0.95 4.94
C ASN A 12 -8.61 2.24 4.16
N THR A 13 -8.48 2.11 2.84
CA THR A 13 -8.57 3.23 1.90
C THR A 13 -10.01 3.38 1.43
N ALA A 14 -10.37 4.57 0.93
CA ALA A 14 -11.73 4.85 0.48
C ALA A 14 -12.16 3.98 -0.72
N ASP A 15 -11.20 3.54 -1.53
CA ASP A 15 -11.40 2.72 -2.74
C ASP A 15 -11.01 1.25 -2.55
N GLY A 16 -10.46 0.88 -1.40
CA GLY A 16 -10.02 -0.49 -1.10
C GLY A 16 -8.71 -0.91 -1.76
N HIS A 17 -8.00 0.00 -2.44
CA HIS A 17 -6.70 -0.25 -3.07
C HIS A 17 -5.52 0.11 -2.15
N PHE A 18 -4.35 -0.50 -2.39
CA PHE A 18 -3.12 -0.21 -1.63
C PHE A 18 -2.60 1.20 -1.89
N LEU A 19 -1.94 1.81 -0.91
CA LEU A 19 -1.21 3.08 -1.08
C LEU A 19 0.28 2.79 -1.09
N VAL A 20 0.94 3.00 -2.23
CA VAL A 20 2.39 2.83 -2.38
C VAL A 20 2.90 3.96 -3.27
N ASP A 21 3.46 5.01 -2.65
CA ASP A 21 3.97 6.17 -3.40
C ASP A 21 4.91 7.05 -2.56
N ARG A 22 5.66 7.92 -3.22
CA ARG A 22 6.55 8.87 -2.55
C ARG A 22 5.77 10.00 -1.92
N HIS A 23 6.19 10.42 -0.73
CA HIS A 23 5.60 11.59 -0.11
C HIS A 23 5.95 12.85 -0.95
N PRO A 24 4.96 13.73 -1.24
CA PRO A 24 5.15 14.81 -2.22
C PRO A 24 6.16 15.88 -1.78
N GLU A 25 6.37 16.03 -0.48
CA GLU A 25 7.24 17.04 0.12
C GLU A 25 8.48 16.46 0.81
N LEU A 26 8.59 15.13 0.91
CA LEU A 26 9.65 14.45 1.65
C LEU A 26 10.32 13.43 0.73
N GLU A 27 11.39 13.84 0.05
CA GLU A 27 12.05 13.10 -1.04
C GLU A 27 12.48 11.67 -0.66
N ASN A 28 12.79 11.45 0.62
CA ASN A 28 13.28 10.19 1.18
C ASN A 28 12.19 9.38 1.91
N VAL A 29 10.91 9.70 1.73
CA VAL A 29 9.79 8.99 2.37
C VAL A 29 8.94 8.27 1.32
N LEU A 30 8.82 6.95 1.49
CA LEU A 30 7.87 6.11 0.77
C LEU A 30 6.71 5.77 1.72
N VAL A 31 5.48 6.03 1.28
CA VAL A 31 4.27 5.54 1.93
C VAL A 31 3.97 4.15 1.38
N ALA A 32 3.72 3.18 2.25
CA ALA A 32 3.29 1.83 1.89
C ALA A 32 2.25 1.33 2.91
N GLY A 33 1.02 1.07 2.47
CA GLY A 33 -0.07 0.64 3.37
C GLY A 33 -1.43 0.58 2.66
N GLY A 34 -2.51 0.86 3.41
CA GLY A 34 -3.87 0.84 2.86
C GLY A 34 -4.38 -0.56 2.53
N GLY A 35 -3.92 -1.55 3.30
CA GLY A 35 -4.12 -2.97 3.03
C GLY A 35 -5.58 -3.42 2.87
N SER A 36 -6.56 -2.69 3.41
CA SER A 36 -8.00 -2.90 3.21
C SER A 36 -8.45 -4.36 3.40
N GLY A 37 -7.89 -5.05 4.40
CA GLY A 37 -8.17 -6.47 4.68
C GLY A 37 -7.55 -7.46 3.69
N HIS A 38 -6.63 -7.02 2.83
CA HIS A 38 -6.04 -7.78 1.74
C HIS A 38 -4.50 -7.82 1.74
N GLY A 39 -3.84 -7.12 2.66
CA GLY A 39 -2.37 -7.10 2.75
C GLY A 39 -1.74 -8.48 2.94
N PHE A 40 -2.33 -9.36 3.76
CA PHE A 40 -1.74 -10.68 4.04
C PHE A 40 -1.66 -11.58 2.79
N LYS A 41 -2.74 -11.69 2.02
CA LYS A 41 -2.78 -12.58 0.84
C LYS A 41 -1.91 -12.08 -0.33
N HIS A 42 -1.69 -10.77 -0.41
CA HIS A 42 -0.89 -10.15 -1.46
C HIS A 42 0.54 -9.82 -1.03
N GLY A 43 0.88 -10.01 0.25
CA GLY A 43 2.16 -9.63 0.84
C GLY A 43 3.39 -9.98 0.01
N PRO A 44 3.52 -11.21 -0.54
CA PRO A 44 4.66 -11.56 -1.39
C PRO A 44 4.81 -10.65 -2.62
N VAL A 45 3.75 -10.51 -3.41
CA VAL A 45 3.78 -9.71 -4.66
C VAL A 45 3.84 -8.22 -4.37
N LEU A 46 3.10 -7.76 -3.36
CA LEU A 46 3.10 -6.36 -2.94
C LEU A 46 4.46 -5.95 -2.38
N GLY A 47 5.18 -6.86 -1.72
CA GLY A 47 6.52 -6.62 -1.19
C GLY A 47 7.54 -6.34 -2.30
N ASP A 48 7.52 -7.13 -3.38
CA ASP A 48 8.38 -6.91 -4.54
C ASP A 48 8.09 -5.55 -5.20
N TYR A 49 6.81 -5.21 -5.36
CA TYR A 49 6.41 -3.90 -5.88
C TYR A 49 6.89 -2.75 -4.97
N ILE A 50 6.69 -2.83 -3.65
CA ILE A 50 7.17 -1.82 -2.69
C ILE A 50 8.70 -1.68 -2.76
N ALA A 51 9.44 -2.79 -2.89
CA ALA A 51 10.88 -2.77 -3.00
C ALA A 51 11.35 -2.03 -4.26
N GLY A 52 10.75 -2.29 -5.42
CA GLY A 52 11.07 -1.57 -6.65
C GLY A 52 10.82 -0.06 -6.53
N ARG A 53 9.66 0.33 -5.97
CA ARG A 53 9.34 1.74 -5.68
C ARG A 53 10.39 2.38 -4.74
N ALA A 54 10.84 1.66 -3.73
CA ALA A 54 11.87 2.14 -2.80
C ALA A 54 13.24 2.36 -3.49
N LEU A 55 13.58 1.49 -4.46
CA LEU A 55 14.83 1.56 -5.23
C LEU A 55 14.79 2.58 -6.38
N GLY A 56 13.63 3.20 -6.64
CA GLY A 56 13.46 4.22 -7.68
C GLY A 56 13.18 3.63 -9.06
N GLU A 57 12.66 2.41 -9.12
CA GLU A 57 12.22 1.72 -10.34
C GLU A 57 10.79 2.16 -10.72
N ASP A 58 10.55 3.47 -10.64
CA ASP A 58 9.25 4.05 -10.89
C ASP A 58 8.90 3.96 -12.40
N GLY A 59 7.64 3.65 -12.73
CA GLY A 59 7.17 3.56 -14.11
C GLY A 59 7.37 2.20 -14.79
N GLU A 60 7.87 1.19 -14.09
CA GLU A 60 7.95 -0.18 -14.62
C GLU A 60 6.55 -0.79 -14.82
N ASP A 61 5.60 -0.44 -13.97
CA ASP A 61 4.17 -0.69 -14.15
C ASP A 61 3.35 0.60 -13.96
N PRO A 62 3.11 1.36 -15.04
CA PRO A 62 2.39 2.63 -14.98
C PRO A 62 0.91 2.49 -14.57
N GLU A 63 0.32 1.30 -14.67
CA GLU A 63 -1.07 1.08 -14.23
C GLU A 63 -1.11 0.94 -12.72
N LEU A 64 -0.19 0.15 -12.14
CA LEU A 64 -0.07 0.02 -10.68
C LEU A 64 0.37 1.32 -10.02
N ASP A 65 1.29 2.07 -10.63
CA ASP A 65 1.73 3.37 -10.12
C ASP A 65 0.55 4.36 -9.98
N ARG A 66 -0.36 4.37 -10.96
CA ARG A 66 -1.57 5.20 -10.88
C ARG A 66 -2.58 4.64 -9.90
N LEU A 67 -2.75 3.32 -9.88
CA LEU A 67 -3.73 2.65 -9.04
C LEU A 67 -3.36 2.75 -7.55
N PHE A 68 -2.07 2.73 -7.22
CA PHE A 68 -1.56 2.77 -5.84
C PHE A 68 -0.97 4.12 -5.43
N GLY A 69 -0.91 5.10 -6.34
CA GLY A 69 -0.41 6.45 -6.12
C GLY A 69 -1.21 7.28 -5.10
N LEU A 70 -0.53 8.15 -4.36
CA LEU A 70 -1.11 8.96 -3.28
C LEU A 70 -2.11 10.00 -3.77
N GLU A 71 -1.94 10.51 -4.99
CA GLU A 71 -2.80 11.56 -5.56
C GLU A 71 -4.29 11.17 -5.57
N ARG A 72 -4.61 9.89 -5.74
CA ARG A 72 -6.01 9.43 -5.72
C ARG A 72 -6.64 9.49 -4.33
N ALA A 73 -5.84 9.45 -3.27
CA ALA A 73 -6.29 9.45 -1.88
C ALA A 73 -6.54 10.86 -1.33
N ARG A 74 -6.28 11.92 -2.12
CA ARG A 74 -6.43 13.34 -1.72
C ARG A 74 -7.86 13.89 -1.82
N ARG A 75 -8.88 13.03 -1.98
CA ARG A 75 -10.28 13.46 -2.15
C ARG A 75 -11.05 13.54 -0.84
#